data_AF-A0A4V1XJI2-F1
#
_entry.id   AF-A0A4V1XJI2-F1
#
_cell.length_a   1.000
_cell.length_b   1.000
_cell.length_c   1.000
_cell.angle_alpha   90.00
_cell.angle_beta   90.00
_cell.angle_gamma   90.00
#
_symmetry.space_group_name_H-M   'P 1'
#
loop_
_entity.id
_entity.type
_entity.pdbx_description
1 polymer ?
#
loop_
_entity_poly.entity_id
_entity_poly.type
_entity_poly.pdbx_seq_one_letter_code
_entity_poly.pdbx_strand_id
1 'polypeptide(L)'
;MAHDPSQSWPWLPDFLRKRQSQAYMPVDANGTLEDQASPYANPDHVERCAANPERRVSFWANGFFAGVGVSLATLSIFSILCWLAPRDLGGSSPNREEAGNESLARYPTDFLRDVVPIPCHSHNDYWREMPLFSAIRAGCISVEADVWLLDESTELLVGHDTAALTVNRTFGSLYVNPLVELLDRMNPKTPFYDGTRRGIFDVDPEQSLTLLVDVKTDDATTWPLVLEQLEPLRSRGWLTYLEGGVVHERQVTVVGTGNAPFDPLTDKSARRDTFFDAPLDSLWKDPEVPDTETVRPYDYYNRTNSFYASTSFKEAIGPVSHGALSEDQLLTIRGQIREAHSRGLKVRYWETPNWPIALRNSLWHTLVTEGVDILNVDDLHAASELVW
;
A
#
# COMPACT_ATOMS: atom_id res chain seq x y z
N MET A 1 18.26 23.20 21.52
CA MET A 1 17.61 22.22 22.41
C MET A 1 17.87 20.86 21.79
N ALA A 2 18.56 19.96 22.50
CA ALA A 2 18.89 18.64 21.98
C ALA A 2 17.63 17.76 22.01
N HIS A 3 17.25 17.20 20.85
CA HIS A 3 16.21 16.18 20.77
C HIS A 3 16.71 14.90 21.44
N ASP A 4 15.89 14.31 22.30
CA ASP A 4 16.14 13.03 22.95
C ASP A 4 16.03 11.89 21.92
N PRO A 5 17.13 11.18 21.61
CA PRO A 5 17.14 10.10 20.62
C PRO A 5 16.44 8.82 21.10
N SER A 6 15.99 8.74 22.36
CA SER A 6 15.33 7.55 22.92
C SER A 6 13.86 7.39 22.48
N GLN A 7 13.22 8.44 21.96
CA GLN A 7 11.85 8.36 21.43
C GLN A 7 11.86 8.13 19.93
N SER A 8 12.04 6.88 19.52
CA SER A 8 11.79 6.45 18.15
C SER A 8 10.32 6.69 17.80
N TRP A 9 10.07 7.68 16.93
CA TRP A 9 8.77 7.94 16.30
C TRP A 9 7.62 8.21 17.29
N PRO A 10 7.62 9.33 18.03
CA PRO A 10 6.66 9.58 19.12
C PRO A 10 5.19 9.60 18.67
N TRP A 11 4.91 9.85 17.39
CA TRP A 11 3.56 9.82 16.79
C TRP A 11 3.20 8.50 16.09
N LEU A 12 4.15 7.56 15.91
CA LEU A 12 3.79 6.22 15.43
C LEU A 12 3.04 5.51 16.57
N PRO A 13 1.82 5.00 16.32
CA PRO A 13 1.12 4.17 17.29
C PRO A 13 1.96 2.97 17.74
N ASP A 14 1.82 2.56 19.01
CA ASP A 14 2.64 1.50 19.63
C ASP A 14 2.57 0.16 18.89
N PHE A 15 1.47 -0.13 18.20
CA PHE A 15 1.32 -1.37 17.44
C PHE A 15 2.19 -1.40 16.18
N LEU A 16 2.62 -0.25 15.66
CA LEU A 16 3.63 -0.17 14.61
C LEU A 16 5.05 -0.30 15.14
N ARG A 17 5.30 0.10 16.39
CA ARG A 17 6.62 -0.01 17.03
C ARG A 17 6.99 -1.45 17.40
N LYS A 18 6.01 -2.34 17.51
CA LYS A 18 6.26 -3.76 17.84
C LYS A 18 6.65 -4.53 16.57
N ARG A 19 7.81 -5.20 16.63
CA ARG A 19 8.19 -6.26 15.69
C ARG A 19 7.00 -7.21 15.50
N GLN A 20 6.57 -7.42 14.26
CA GLN A 20 6.04 -8.73 13.91
C GLN A 20 7.25 -9.67 13.99
N SER A 21 7.38 -10.38 15.10
CA SER A 21 8.20 -11.57 15.08
C SER A 21 7.51 -12.53 14.10
N GLN A 22 7.99 -12.58 12.86
CA GLN A 22 7.97 -13.86 12.18
C GLN A 22 8.74 -14.80 13.10
N ALA A 23 8.01 -15.68 13.77
CA ALA A 23 8.61 -16.80 14.45
C ALA A 23 9.38 -17.58 13.39
N TYR A 24 10.69 -17.35 13.35
CA TYR A 24 11.63 -18.20 12.65
C TYR A 24 11.46 -19.60 13.26
N MET A 25 10.71 -20.47 12.60
CA MET A 25 10.70 -21.88 12.95
C MET A 25 12.09 -22.41 12.58
N PRO A 26 12.87 -22.95 13.53
CA PRO A 26 14.13 -23.58 13.19
C PRO A 26 13.84 -24.73 12.23
N VAL A 27 14.51 -24.69 11.08
CA VAL A 27 14.52 -25.79 10.12
C VAL A 27 15.40 -26.87 10.73
N ASP A 28 14.77 -27.94 11.19
CA ASP A 28 15.49 -29.10 11.68
C ASP A 28 16.20 -29.78 10.50
N ALA A 29 17.51 -30.00 10.68
CA ALA A 29 18.37 -30.71 9.76
C ALA A 29 18.01 -32.20 9.72
N ASN A 30 17.05 -32.56 8.89
CA ASN A 30 17.05 -33.84 8.19
C ASN A 30 16.08 -33.78 7.01
N GLY A 31 16.66 -33.57 5.83
CA GLY A 31 15.93 -33.71 4.58
C GLY A 31 15.59 -35.16 4.32
N THR A 32 14.29 -35.44 4.20
CA THR A 32 13.76 -36.48 3.32
C THR A 32 12.35 -36.07 2.91
N LEU A 33 12.20 -35.81 1.61
CA LEU A 33 10.93 -35.85 0.88
C LEU A 33 10.39 -37.27 0.94
N GLU A 34 9.13 -37.43 1.31
CA GLU A 34 8.34 -38.59 0.89
C GLU A 34 6.90 -38.14 0.56
N ASP A 35 6.68 -38.07 -0.74
CA ASP A 35 5.41 -38.17 -1.47
C ASP A 35 4.64 -39.42 -1.00
N GLN A 36 3.32 -39.34 -0.78
CA GLN A 36 2.37 -40.42 -1.13
C GLN A 36 0.90 -39.91 -1.19
N ALA A 37 0.31 -40.24 -2.33
CA ALA A 37 -1.09 -40.10 -2.68
C ALA A 37 -2.03 -41.09 -1.94
N SER A 38 -3.33 -40.79 -2.09
CA SER A 38 -4.56 -41.54 -1.72
C SER A 38 -4.51 -43.08 -1.82
N PRO A 39 -5.38 -43.78 -1.04
CA PRO A 39 -6.27 -44.75 -1.69
C PRO A 39 -7.70 -44.91 -1.11
N TYR A 40 -8.67 -44.93 -2.04
CA TYR A 40 -9.79 -45.88 -2.27
C TYR A 40 -10.70 -46.49 -1.17
N ALA A 41 -12.02 -46.36 -1.46
CA ALA A 41 -13.06 -47.41 -1.58
C ALA A 41 -13.92 -47.91 -0.37
N ASN A 42 -15.22 -47.56 -0.45
CA ASN A 42 -16.52 -48.29 -0.31
C ASN A 42 -16.50 -49.81 0.07
N PRO A 43 -17.57 -50.46 0.66
CA PRO A 43 -18.91 -50.62 0.03
C PRO A 43 -20.20 -50.74 0.91
N ASP A 44 -21.33 -50.39 0.24
CA ASP A 44 -22.69 -51.02 0.16
C ASP A 44 -23.65 -51.09 1.40
N HIS A 45 -25.00 -51.01 1.31
CA HIS A 45 -26.02 -51.37 0.30
C HIS A 45 -27.28 -50.44 0.43
N VAL A 46 -27.89 -49.89 -0.64
CA VAL A 46 -29.10 -50.37 -1.40
C VAL A 46 -30.37 -50.47 -0.51
N GLU A 47 -31.52 -49.79 -0.70
CA GLU A 47 -32.36 -49.66 -1.90
C GLU A 47 -33.52 -48.63 -1.72
N ARG A 48 -33.76 -47.86 -2.79
CA ARG A 48 -35.02 -47.39 -3.44
C ARG A 48 -36.33 -46.99 -2.69
N CYS A 49 -36.90 -45.95 -3.31
CA CYS A 49 -38.33 -45.69 -3.64
C CYS A 49 -39.16 -44.73 -2.78
N ALA A 50 -39.36 -43.53 -3.36
CA ALA A 50 -40.63 -42.82 -3.60
C ALA A 50 -41.68 -42.71 -2.48
N ALA A 51 -41.95 -41.47 -2.05
CA ALA A 51 -43.26 -40.80 -2.17
C ALA A 51 -43.32 -39.57 -1.24
N ASN A 52 -43.76 -38.43 -1.77
CA ASN A 52 -44.39 -37.35 -1.01
C ASN A 52 -45.88 -37.71 -0.92
N PRO A 53 -46.60 -37.49 0.20
CA PRO A 53 -47.31 -36.21 0.33
C PRO A 53 -47.54 -35.67 1.76
N GLU A 54 -47.63 -34.34 1.83
CA GLU A 54 -48.56 -33.49 2.60
C GLU A 54 -48.78 -33.61 4.13
N ARG A 55 -48.68 -32.41 4.75
CA ARG A 55 -49.55 -31.81 5.80
C ARG A 55 -49.86 -32.62 7.07
N ARG A 56 -49.53 -32.05 8.23
CA ARG A 56 -50.49 -31.35 9.13
C ARG A 56 -49.85 -30.96 10.47
N VAL A 57 -50.49 -29.98 11.07
CA VAL A 57 -50.12 -29.12 12.19
C VAL A 57 -50.55 -29.74 13.53
N SER A 58 -49.88 -29.29 14.60
CA SER A 58 -50.35 -29.21 16.00
C SER A 58 -50.29 -30.47 16.87
N PHE A 59 -49.50 -30.42 17.94
CA PHE A 59 -49.96 -30.85 19.28
C PHE A 59 -49.36 -29.97 20.38
N TRP A 60 -50.25 -29.33 21.14
CA TRP A 60 -50.00 -28.71 22.43
C TRP A 60 -49.90 -29.77 23.55
N ALA A 61 -49.07 -29.46 24.54
CA ALA A 61 -49.27 -29.65 25.98
C ALA A 61 -49.12 -31.03 26.66
N ASN A 62 -48.06 -31.07 27.48
CA ASN A 62 -48.05 -31.34 28.93
C ASN A 62 -48.03 -32.80 29.46
N GLY A 63 -46.86 -33.17 29.98
CA GLY A 63 -46.66 -33.83 31.29
C GLY A 63 -45.37 -33.27 31.89
N PHE A 64 -45.42 -32.22 32.72
CA PHE A 64 -45.62 -32.19 34.18
C PHE A 64 -44.50 -32.90 35.02
N PHE A 65 -43.57 -32.06 35.50
CA PHE A 65 -42.83 -32.09 36.79
C PHE A 65 -41.83 -33.22 37.11
N ALA A 66 -40.52 -32.87 37.05
CA ALA A 66 -39.60 -32.95 38.20
C ALA A 66 -38.25 -32.31 37.81
N GLY A 67 -37.82 -31.25 38.50
CA GLY A 67 -36.44 -30.74 38.35
C GLY A 67 -36.22 -29.23 38.41
N VAL A 68 -37.05 -28.44 39.09
CA VAL A 68 -36.69 -27.08 39.49
C VAL A 68 -36.35 -27.12 40.97
N GLY A 69 -35.05 -27.11 41.28
CA GLY A 69 -34.63 -27.19 42.68
C GLY A 69 -33.14 -27.22 42.96
N VAL A 70 -32.20 -27.06 42.01
CA VAL A 70 -30.78 -26.81 42.32
C VAL A 70 -30.12 -26.08 41.16
N SER A 71 -30.38 -24.78 41.01
CA SER A 71 -29.61 -23.88 40.13
C SER A 71 -29.99 -22.45 40.49
N LEU A 72 -29.44 -21.90 41.58
CA LEU A 72 -29.38 -20.45 41.87
C LEU A 72 -28.63 -20.12 43.19
N ALA A 73 -27.64 -20.93 43.61
CA ALA A 73 -26.90 -20.67 44.85
C ALA A 73 -25.37 -20.90 44.77
N THR A 74 -24.80 -21.09 43.58
CA THR A 74 -23.34 -21.26 43.40
C THR A 74 -22.66 -20.17 42.57
N LEU A 75 -23.40 -19.14 42.12
CA LEU A 75 -22.85 -18.02 41.33
C LEU A 75 -22.85 -16.67 42.06
N SER A 76 -23.11 -16.63 43.38
CA SER A 76 -23.15 -15.38 44.14
C SER A 76 -22.08 -15.25 45.25
N ILE A 77 -21.08 -16.14 45.29
CA ILE A 77 -19.99 -16.09 46.30
C ILE A 77 -18.65 -15.64 45.71
N PHE A 78 -18.46 -15.67 44.38
CA PHE A 78 -17.19 -15.24 43.77
C PHE A 78 -17.05 -13.72 43.53
N SER A 79 -18.15 -12.97 43.55
CA SER A 79 -18.11 -11.52 43.25
C SER A 79 -17.89 -10.61 44.47
N ILE A 80 -17.72 -11.16 45.68
CA ILE A 80 -17.58 -10.35 46.91
C ILE A 80 -16.19 -10.51 47.57
N LEU A 81 -15.35 -11.45 47.14
CA LEU A 81 -13.98 -11.60 47.69
C LEU A 81 -12.89 -10.74 47.00
N CYS A 82 -13.19 -10.07 45.88
CA CYS A 82 -12.23 -9.16 45.23
C CYS A 82 -12.17 -7.75 45.83
N TRP A 83 -12.98 -7.44 46.86
CA TRP A 83 -13.08 -6.09 47.43
C TRP A 83 -12.57 -5.94 48.87
N LEU A 84 -11.96 -6.97 49.47
CA LEU A 84 -11.48 -6.93 50.87
C LEU A 84 -10.08 -7.53 51.09
N ALA A 85 -9.18 -7.44 50.11
CA ALA A 85 -7.74 -7.70 50.34
C ALA A 85 -7.00 -6.39 50.64
N PRO A 86 -6.29 -6.26 51.77
CA PRO A 86 -5.59 -5.03 52.15
C PRO A 86 -4.47 -4.69 51.17
N ARG A 87 -4.41 -3.40 50.79
CA ARG A 87 -3.24 -2.80 50.15
C ARG A 87 -2.17 -2.62 51.22
N ASP A 88 -1.07 -3.35 51.11
CA ASP A 88 0.15 -3.01 51.83
C ASP A 88 1.32 -2.75 50.88
N LEU A 89 2.08 -1.75 51.32
CA LEU A 89 3.12 -0.99 50.64
C LEU A 89 4.40 -1.81 50.41
N GLY A 90 5.08 -1.53 49.29
CA GLY A 90 6.52 -1.76 49.14
C GLY A 90 6.91 -2.43 47.82
N GLY A 91 7.55 -1.68 46.92
CA GLY A 91 8.15 -2.26 45.72
C GLY A 91 8.59 -1.23 44.70
N SER A 92 9.77 -0.66 44.93
CA SER A 92 10.72 -0.08 43.96
C SER A 92 10.17 0.80 42.82
N SER A 93 10.53 2.09 42.89
CA SER A 93 10.70 2.97 41.73
C SER A 93 11.38 2.23 40.56
N PRO A 94 10.94 2.41 39.30
CA PRO A 94 11.66 1.82 38.18
C PRO A 94 13.06 2.43 38.18
N ASN A 95 14.06 1.55 38.31
CA ASN A 95 15.47 1.93 38.29
C ASN A 95 15.73 2.77 37.04
N ARG A 96 16.30 3.96 37.26
CA ARG A 96 16.76 4.92 36.26
C ARG A 96 17.96 4.41 35.44
N GLU A 97 18.27 3.12 35.52
CA GLU A 97 19.37 2.44 34.85
C GLU A 97 18.93 1.65 33.59
N GLU A 98 17.65 1.29 33.44
CA GLU A 98 17.18 0.61 32.21
C GLU A 98 17.09 1.53 30.98
N ALA A 99 16.93 2.84 31.19
CA ALA A 99 16.90 3.83 30.11
C ALA A 99 18.22 3.90 29.31
N GLY A 100 19.34 3.46 29.91
CA GLY A 100 20.65 3.45 29.26
C GLY A 100 20.80 2.38 28.19
N ASN A 101 20.00 1.30 28.24
CA ASN A 101 20.16 0.14 27.35
C ASN A 101 19.12 0.12 26.22
N GLU A 102 17.95 0.73 26.39
CA GLU A 102 16.95 0.85 25.32
C GLU A 102 17.45 1.69 24.13
N SER A 103 18.27 2.72 24.39
CA SER A 103 18.84 3.57 23.34
C SER A 103 19.94 2.88 22.52
N LEU A 104 20.59 1.84 23.07
CA LEU A 104 21.57 1.00 22.36
C LEU A 104 20.92 -0.17 21.62
N ALA A 105 19.74 -0.61 22.07
CA ALA A 105 18.99 -1.72 21.48
C ALA A 105 18.19 -1.30 20.23
N ARG A 106 17.86 -0.01 20.09
CA ARG A 106 16.95 0.49 19.05
C ARG A 106 17.71 1.18 17.93
N TYR A 107 17.71 0.57 16.74
CA TYR A 107 18.30 1.20 15.55
C TYR A 107 17.40 2.38 15.14
N PRO A 108 17.96 3.53 14.69
CA PRO A 108 17.17 4.75 14.40
C PRO A 108 16.00 4.53 13.41
N THR A 109 16.10 3.49 12.60
CA THR A 109 15.18 3.14 11.50
C THR A 109 14.53 1.76 11.69
N ASP A 110 14.48 1.24 12.93
CA ASP A 110 13.97 -0.10 13.27
C ASP A 110 12.58 -0.43 12.68
N PHE A 111 11.73 0.57 12.43
CA PHE A 111 10.42 0.37 11.79
C PHE A 111 10.52 -0.11 10.34
N LEU A 112 11.58 0.25 9.60
CA LEU A 112 11.76 -0.01 8.17
C LEU A 112 12.95 -0.92 7.85
N ARG A 113 13.69 -1.35 8.88
CA ARG A 113 14.95 -2.07 8.74
C ARG A 113 14.88 -3.32 7.86
N ASP A 114 13.78 -4.06 7.96
CA ASP A 114 13.59 -5.35 7.27
C ASP A 114 12.50 -5.28 6.19
N VAL A 115 12.07 -4.07 5.82
CA VAL A 115 11.06 -3.86 4.79
C VAL A 115 11.71 -3.94 3.42
N VAL A 116 11.33 -4.96 2.65
CA VAL A 116 11.76 -5.11 1.26
C VAL A 116 10.81 -4.30 0.37
N PRO A 117 11.32 -3.35 -0.44
CA PRO A 117 10.48 -2.64 -1.38
C PRO A 117 9.94 -3.59 -2.46
N ILE A 118 8.66 -3.44 -2.77
CA ILE A 118 7.95 -4.19 -3.80
C ILE A 118 7.24 -3.22 -4.75
N PRO A 119 7.10 -3.57 -6.04
CA PRO A 119 6.51 -2.69 -7.06
C PRO A 119 4.97 -2.61 -6.96
N CYS A 120 4.47 -2.18 -5.80
CA CYS A 120 3.06 -1.86 -5.59
C CYS A 120 2.81 -0.37 -5.36
N HIS A 121 1.62 0.04 -5.77
CA HIS A 121 1.02 1.33 -5.50
C HIS A 121 -0.14 1.15 -4.54
N SER A 122 0.00 1.71 -3.33
CA SER A 122 -1.05 1.75 -2.32
C SER A 122 -2.14 2.72 -2.77
N HIS A 123 -3.17 2.17 -3.44
CA HIS A 123 -4.29 2.92 -3.96
C HIS A 123 -5.22 3.33 -2.83
N ASN A 124 -5.83 4.53 -2.94
CA ASN A 124 -6.64 5.15 -1.88
C ASN A 124 -5.94 5.08 -0.52
N ASP A 125 -4.63 5.38 -0.50
CA ASP A 125 -3.78 5.20 0.68
C ASP A 125 -4.39 5.85 1.94
N TYR A 126 -5.02 7.00 1.75
CA TYR A 126 -5.71 7.78 2.77
C TYR A 126 -6.89 7.05 3.45
N TRP A 127 -7.47 5.97 2.90
CA TRP A 127 -8.49 5.18 3.62
C TRP A 127 -7.92 4.40 4.82
N ARG A 128 -6.61 4.22 4.86
CA ARG A 128 -5.94 3.41 5.90
C ARG A 128 -5.85 4.20 7.20
N GLU A 129 -5.76 3.46 8.31
CA GLU A 129 -5.61 4.03 9.65
C GLU A 129 -4.39 4.95 9.73
N MET A 130 -3.29 4.56 9.08
CA MET A 130 -2.11 5.40 8.86
C MET A 130 -1.73 5.30 7.39
N PRO A 131 -2.10 6.28 6.56
CA PRO A 131 -1.93 6.22 5.11
C PRO A 131 -0.49 5.82 4.71
N LEU A 132 0.44 6.77 4.81
CA LEU A 132 1.81 6.59 4.33
C LEU A 132 2.51 5.37 4.97
N PHE A 133 2.36 5.18 6.28
CA PHE A 133 3.10 4.14 7.00
C PHE A 133 2.61 2.73 6.73
N SER A 134 1.31 2.56 6.46
CA SER A 134 0.79 1.23 6.12
C SER A 134 1.35 0.76 4.78
N ALA A 135 1.39 1.64 3.79
CA ALA A 135 1.97 1.36 2.48
C ALA A 135 3.46 1.04 2.56
N ILE A 136 4.25 1.92 3.20
CA ILE A 136 5.69 1.72 3.32
C ILE A 136 5.99 0.44 4.09
N ARG A 137 5.28 0.14 5.18
CA ARG A 137 5.48 -1.10 5.96
C ARG A 137 5.21 -2.36 5.14
N ALA A 138 4.26 -2.31 4.21
CA ALA A 138 4.00 -3.42 3.28
C ALA A 138 5.06 -3.52 2.17
N GLY A 139 5.96 -2.54 2.05
CA GLY A 139 6.98 -2.46 1.01
C GLY A 139 6.56 -1.68 -0.23
N CYS A 140 5.35 -1.12 -0.30
CA CYS A 140 4.94 -0.40 -1.51
C CYS A 140 5.83 0.82 -1.77
N ILE A 141 6.39 0.87 -2.98
CA ILE A 141 7.24 1.97 -3.46
C ILE A 141 6.43 3.12 -4.05
N SER A 142 5.10 3.07 -4.00
CA SER A 142 4.24 4.15 -4.44
C SER A 142 2.98 4.29 -3.59
N VAL A 143 2.55 5.54 -3.37
CA VAL A 143 1.35 5.92 -2.61
C VAL A 143 0.56 6.99 -3.37
N GLU A 144 -0.73 7.09 -3.05
CA GLU A 144 -1.65 8.06 -3.66
C GLU A 144 -2.17 9.08 -2.65
N ALA A 145 -2.27 10.34 -3.08
CA ALA A 145 -2.95 11.41 -2.36
C ALA A 145 -3.99 12.08 -3.27
N ASP A 146 -5.27 11.86 -2.96
CA ASP A 146 -6.39 12.55 -3.61
C ASP A 146 -6.58 13.94 -2.99
N VAL A 147 -6.09 14.98 -3.67
CA VAL A 147 -6.06 16.34 -3.12
C VAL A 147 -7.25 17.18 -3.58
N TRP A 148 -7.85 17.87 -2.63
CA TRP A 148 -8.98 18.77 -2.82
C TRP A 148 -8.64 20.16 -2.28
N LEU A 149 -8.88 21.18 -3.09
CA LEU A 149 -8.93 22.57 -2.64
C LEU A 149 -10.39 22.97 -2.44
N LEU A 150 -10.80 23.16 -1.19
CA LEU A 150 -12.14 23.64 -0.85
C LEU A 150 -12.11 25.07 -0.32
N ASP A 151 -13.16 25.81 -0.65
CA ASP A 151 -13.38 27.20 -0.24
C ASP A 151 -12.23 28.14 -0.66
N GLU A 152 -12.07 29.27 0.03
CA GLU A 152 -10.95 30.23 -0.16
C GLU A 152 -9.72 29.85 0.70
N SER A 153 -9.61 28.57 1.10
CA SER A 153 -8.49 28.06 1.91
C SER A 153 -7.21 27.89 1.09
N THR A 154 -6.05 27.81 1.75
CA THR A 154 -4.78 27.37 1.15
C THR A 154 -4.42 25.94 1.55
N GLU A 155 -5.22 25.30 2.40
CA GLU A 155 -5.02 23.93 2.84
C GLU A 155 -5.62 22.94 1.85
N LEU A 156 -4.79 22.03 1.36
CA LEU A 156 -5.20 20.91 0.53
C LEU A 156 -5.68 19.75 1.42
N LEU A 157 -6.97 19.44 1.36
CA LEU A 157 -7.56 18.30 2.07
C LEU A 157 -7.37 17.02 1.27
N VAL A 158 -7.38 15.87 1.95
CA VAL A 158 -7.24 14.55 1.30
C VAL A 158 -8.41 13.63 1.60
N GLY A 159 -8.97 13.04 0.53
CA GLY A 159 -10.03 12.03 0.61
C GLY A 159 -10.53 11.59 -0.75
N HIS A 160 -11.25 10.47 -0.82
CA HIS A 160 -11.78 9.92 -2.08
C HIS A 160 -12.88 10.80 -2.67
N ASP A 161 -13.72 11.34 -1.79
CA ASP A 161 -14.84 12.19 -2.10
C ASP A 161 -14.97 13.28 -1.03
N THR A 162 -15.83 14.27 -1.30
CA THR A 162 -16.04 15.42 -0.41
C THR A 162 -16.65 15.05 0.95
N ALA A 163 -17.33 13.90 1.08
CA ALA A 163 -17.90 13.45 2.34
C ALA A 163 -16.86 12.84 3.29
N ALA A 164 -15.73 12.37 2.75
CA ALA A 164 -14.60 11.84 3.53
C ALA A 164 -13.62 12.91 4.03
N LEU A 165 -13.78 14.17 3.61
CA LEU A 165 -12.85 15.24 3.94
C LEU A 165 -13.01 15.69 5.40
N THR A 166 -11.88 15.90 6.07
CA THR A 166 -11.84 16.46 7.43
C THR A 166 -10.69 17.45 7.56
N VAL A 167 -10.87 18.47 8.38
CA VAL A 167 -9.92 19.61 8.52
C VAL A 167 -8.51 19.22 8.93
N ASN A 168 -8.32 18.08 9.60
CA ASN A 168 -7.00 17.63 10.07
C ASN A 168 -6.28 16.70 9.07
N ARG A 169 -6.97 16.28 8.01
CA ARG A 169 -6.47 15.34 7.00
C ARG A 169 -6.06 16.10 5.76
N THR A 170 -4.88 16.70 5.83
CA THR A 170 -4.33 17.55 4.77
C THR A 170 -3.19 16.83 4.03
N PHE A 171 -2.87 17.30 2.83
CA PHE A 171 -1.74 16.79 2.03
C PHE A 171 -0.43 16.88 2.82
N GLY A 172 -0.21 18.03 3.48
CA GLY A 172 0.89 18.24 4.41
C GLY A 172 0.91 17.25 5.58
N SER A 173 -0.23 17.05 6.28
CA SER A 173 -0.26 16.24 7.49
C SER A 173 -0.16 14.73 7.24
N LEU A 174 -0.69 14.24 6.11
CA LEU A 174 -0.73 12.81 5.80
C LEU A 174 0.48 12.32 4.99
N TYR A 175 1.09 13.18 4.18
CA TYR A 175 2.15 12.76 3.24
C TYR A 175 3.43 13.57 3.38
N VAL A 176 3.39 14.89 3.15
CA VAL A 176 4.63 15.69 3.06
C VAL A 176 5.40 15.72 4.37
N ASN A 177 4.76 16.12 5.48
CA ASN A 177 5.44 16.24 6.77
C ASN A 177 5.95 14.87 7.27
N PRO A 178 5.15 13.78 7.20
CA PRO A 178 5.64 12.44 7.51
C PRO A 178 6.84 12.01 6.67
N LEU A 179 6.86 12.29 5.35
CA LEU A 179 8.00 12.00 4.48
C LEU A 179 9.24 12.80 4.86
N VAL A 180 9.08 14.08 5.17
CA VAL A 180 10.18 14.94 5.60
C VAL A 180 10.82 14.40 6.86
N GLU A 181 10.01 14.08 7.86
CA GLU A 181 10.50 13.55 9.13
C GLU A 181 11.20 12.20 8.96
N LEU A 182 10.64 11.33 8.11
CA LEU A 182 11.25 10.04 7.81
C LEU A 182 12.61 10.21 7.14
N LEU A 183 12.69 10.99 6.07
CA LEU A 183 13.95 11.22 5.36
C LEU A 183 15.00 11.95 6.22
N ASP A 184 14.60 12.89 7.08
CA ASP A 184 15.51 13.57 8.02
C ASP A 184 16.13 12.54 8.99
N ARG A 185 15.36 11.53 9.43
CA ARG A 185 15.87 10.44 10.28
C ARG A 185 16.73 9.43 9.53
N MET A 186 16.39 9.11 8.28
CA MET A 186 17.18 8.20 7.44
C MET A 186 18.52 8.83 7.01
N ASN A 187 18.62 10.16 7.05
CA ASN A 187 19.79 10.91 6.61
C ASN A 187 20.38 11.83 7.71
N PRO A 188 20.80 11.27 8.87
CA PRO A 188 21.23 12.06 10.02
C PRO A 188 22.63 12.64 9.79
N LYS A 189 22.85 13.93 10.08
CA LYS A 189 24.20 14.51 10.05
C LYS A 189 25.00 14.06 11.27
N THR A 190 25.97 13.17 11.06
CA THR A 190 26.83 12.63 12.14
C THR A 190 28.30 12.66 11.73
N PRO A 191 29.26 12.51 12.66
CA PRO A 191 30.68 12.36 12.31
C PRO A 191 30.99 11.13 11.43
N PHE A 192 30.06 10.17 11.33
CA PHE A 192 30.20 8.93 10.57
C PHE A 192 29.45 8.95 9.24
N TYR A 193 28.58 9.94 9.04
CA TYR A 193 27.71 10.08 7.89
C TYR A 193 27.41 11.56 7.65
N ASP A 194 27.96 12.09 6.57
CA ASP A 194 27.78 13.49 6.16
C ASP A 194 27.05 13.65 4.82
N GLY A 195 26.63 12.53 4.21
CA GLY A 195 25.65 12.54 3.12
C GLY A 195 25.80 11.42 2.10
N THR A 196 24.73 10.66 1.93
CA THR A 196 24.43 9.88 0.71
C THR A 196 22.93 9.98 0.41
N ARG A 197 22.50 9.54 -0.76
CA ARG A 197 21.11 9.63 -1.23
C ARG A 197 20.22 8.53 -0.64
N ARG A 198 20.17 8.36 0.69
CA ARG A 198 19.34 7.28 1.28
C ARG A 198 17.85 7.62 1.21
N GLY A 199 17.10 6.75 0.53
CA GLY A 199 15.65 6.67 0.55
C GLY A 199 15.12 6.14 1.88
N ILE A 200 13.85 5.75 1.85
CA ILE A 200 13.11 5.32 3.05
C ILE A 200 13.31 3.84 3.40
N PHE A 201 13.74 3.03 2.43
CA PHE A 201 13.95 1.59 2.63
C PHE A 201 15.42 1.35 2.97
N ASP A 202 15.71 0.77 4.14
CA ASP A 202 17.10 0.45 4.50
C ASP A 202 17.68 -0.70 3.68
N VAL A 203 16.83 -1.64 3.26
CA VAL A 203 17.20 -2.79 2.43
C VAL A 203 17.66 -2.34 1.05
N ASP A 204 17.05 -1.29 0.51
CA ASP A 204 17.44 -0.65 -0.75
C ASP A 204 17.41 0.88 -0.61
N PRO A 205 18.53 1.50 -0.23
CA PRO A 205 18.58 2.94 0.01
C PRO A 205 18.48 3.77 -1.27
N GLU A 206 18.58 3.20 -2.47
CA GLU A 206 18.42 3.96 -3.73
C GLU A 206 16.98 3.93 -4.24
N GLN A 207 16.11 3.09 -3.65
CA GLN A 207 14.69 3.03 -4.02
C GLN A 207 13.97 4.34 -3.70
N SER A 208 13.56 5.07 -4.75
CA SER A 208 12.66 6.22 -4.65
C SER A 208 11.26 5.77 -4.24
N LEU A 209 10.60 6.56 -3.39
CA LEU A 209 9.14 6.47 -3.22
C LEU A 209 8.44 7.35 -4.26
N THR A 210 7.40 6.85 -4.90
CA THR A 210 6.57 7.66 -5.79
C THR A 210 5.31 8.15 -5.08
N LEU A 211 5.17 9.48 -4.95
CA LEU A 211 3.95 10.14 -4.47
C LEU A 211 3.11 10.55 -5.68
N LEU A 212 2.05 9.78 -5.95
CA LEU A 212 1.05 10.11 -6.96
C LEU A 212 0.03 11.08 -6.34
N VAL A 213 -0.09 12.27 -6.92
CA VAL A 213 -1.00 13.33 -6.48
C VAL A 213 -2.14 13.42 -7.49
N ASP A 214 -3.32 12.93 -7.11
CA ASP A 214 -4.53 13.01 -7.92
C ASP A 214 -5.29 14.29 -7.56
N VAL A 215 -5.31 15.24 -8.50
CA VAL A 215 -5.95 16.54 -8.33
C VAL A 215 -7.44 16.41 -8.64
N LYS A 216 -8.29 16.55 -7.61
CA LYS A 216 -9.75 16.38 -7.74
C LYS A 216 -10.51 17.66 -8.04
N THR A 217 -9.87 18.82 -7.82
CA THR A 217 -10.43 20.16 -8.03
C THR A 217 -9.79 20.87 -9.22
N ASP A 218 -10.12 22.15 -9.43
CA ASP A 218 -9.59 22.96 -10.53
C ASP A 218 -8.05 23.04 -10.49
N ASP A 219 -7.42 22.81 -11.64
CA ASP A 219 -5.99 22.61 -11.78
C ASP A 219 -5.18 23.89 -11.57
N ALA A 220 -5.65 24.99 -12.15
CA ALA A 220 -5.04 26.31 -12.10
C ALA A 220 -4.95 26.86 -10.67
N THR A 221 -5.88 26.48 -9.80
CA THR A 221 -5.91 26.89 -8.39
C THR A 221 -5.27 25.86 -7.45
N THR A 222 -5.46 24.56 -7.71
CA THR A 222 -5.00 23.49 -6.79
C THR A 222 -3.52 23.19 -6.96
N TRP A 223 -3.02 23.11 -8.20
CA TRP A 223 -1.65 22.68 -8.48
C TRP A 223 -0.57 23.62 -7.92
N PRO A 224 -0.71 24.97 -7.98
CA PRO A 224 0.26 25.86 -7.33
C PRO A 224 0.42 25.59 -5.83
N LEU A 225 -0.67 25.27 -5.12
CA LEU A 225 -0.63 24.92 -3.70
C LEU A 225 0.02 23.56 -3.47
N VAL A 226 -0.14 22.59 -4.39
CA VAL A 226 0.61 21.32 -4.32
C VAL A 226 2.11 21.62 -4.40
N LEU A 227 2.54 22.44 -5.37
CA LEU A 227 3.94 22.81 -5.52
C LEU A 227 4.49 23.55 -4.29
N GLU A 228 3.71 24.45 -3.70
CA GLU A 228 4.06 25.16 -2.47
C GLU A 228 4.22 24.18 -1.30
N GLN A 229 3.26 23.29 -1.09
CA GLN A 229 3.33 22.32 0.02
C GLN A 229 4.47 21.31 -0.15
N LEU A 230 4.98 21.06 -1.36
CA LEU A 230 6.16 20.23 -1.61
C LEU A 230 7.51 20.90 -1.26
N GLU A 231 7.52 22.20 -0.93
CA GLU A 231 8.74 22.96 -0.66
C GLU A 231 9.67 22.38 0.43
N PRO A 232 9.16 21.78 1.52
CA PRO A 232 10.01 21.15 2.52
C PRO A 232 10.87 20.00 1.98
N LEU A 233 10.36 19.24 1.00
CA LEU A 233 11.11 18.18 0.31
C LEU A 233 12.05 18.78 -0.75
N ARG A 234 11.59 19.79 -1.49
CA ARG A 234 12.35 20.48 -2.55
C ARG A 234 13.61 21.15 -2.02
N SER A 235 13.47 21.97 -0.98
CA SER A 235 14.59 22.72 -0.36
C SER A 235 15.67 21.82 0.23
N ARG A 236 15.33 20.56 0.57
CA ARG A 236 16.27 19.53 1.03
C ARG A 236 16.90 18.71 -0.11
N GLY A 237 16.47 18.94 -1.35
CA GLY A 237 16.98 18.25 -2.53
C GLY A 237 16.52 16.80 -2.67
N TRP A 238 15.36 16.46 -2.09
CA TRP A 238 14.82 15.10 -2.05
C TRP A 238 13.82 14.77 -3.15
N LEU A 239 13.37 15.77 -3.92
CA LEU A 239 12.48 15.54 -5.06
C LEU A 239 13.25 15.20 -6.33
N THR A 240 12.83 14.15 -7.04
CA THR A 240 13.31 13.85 -8.39
C THR A 240 12.99 15.03 -9.30
N TYR A 241 13.95 15.46 -10.12
CA TYR A 241 13.77 16.65 -10.95
C TYR A 241 14.35 16.51 -12.35
N LEU A 242 13.79 17.25 -13.29
CA LEU A 242 14.34 17.48 -14.63
C LEU A 242 15.19 18.75 -14.61
N GLU A 243 16.40 18.67 -15.16
CA GLU A 243 17.25 19.83 -15.45
C GLU A 243 18.04 19.57 -16.74
N GLY A 244 18.01 20.51 -17.69
CA GLY A 244 18.74 20.38 -18.95
C GLY A 244 18.36 19.14 -19.78
N GLY A 245 17.10 18.69 -19.70
CA GLY A 245 16.62 17.48 -20.39
C GLY A 245 17.02 16.15 -19.73
N VAL A 246 17.67 16.19 -18.55
CA VAL A 246 18.09 15.01 -17.80
C VAL A 246 17.27 14.88 -16.52
N VAL A 247 16.73 13.68 -16.28
CA VAL A 247 16.03 13.37 -15.02
C VAL A 247 17.04 12.92 -13.98
N HIS A 248 17.06 13.61 -12.85
CA HIS A 248 17.87 13.32 -11.68
C HIS A 248 17.00 12.69 -10.59
N GLU A 249 17.04 11.37 -10.49
CA GLU A 249 16.31 10.60 -9.47
C GLU A 249 16.80 10.95 -8.05
N ARG A 250 15.83 11.10 -7.14
CA ARG A 250 15.99 11.40 -5.72
C ARG A 250 15.04 10.52 -4.89
N GLN A 251 14.97 10.78 -3.59
CA GLN A 251 14.26 9.98 -2.61
C GLN A 251 12.74 9.92 -2.87
N VAL A 252 12.18 11.00 -3.42
CA VAL A 252 10.74 11.11 -3.71
C VAL A 252 10.55 11.54 -5.16
N THR A 253 9.78 10.78 -5.91
CA THR A 253 9.31 11.15 -7.25
C THR A 253 7.85 11.55 -7.16
N VAL A 254 7.52 12.78 -7.56
CA VAL A 254 6.13 13.28 -7.51
C VAL A 254 5.51 13.20 -8.89
N VAL A 255 4.35 12.57 -8.99
CA VAL A 255 3.61 12.38 -10.24
C VAL A 255 2.22 12.99 -10.10
N GLY A 256 1.84 13.90 -10.98
CA GLY A 256 0.49 14.47 -11.04
C GLY A 256 -0.44 13.64 -11.93
N THR A 257 -1.67 13.41 -11.47
CA THR A 257 -2.75 12.74 -12.19
C THR A 257 -4.10 13.42 -11.91
N GLY A 258 -5.20 12.88 -12.44
CA GLY A 258 -6.53 13.49 -12.35
C GLY A 258 -6.61 14.78 -13.16
N ASN A 259 -7.00 15.89 -12.52
CA ASN A 259 -7.02 17.21 -13.15
C ASN A 259 -5.63 17.87 -13.22
N ALA A 260 -4.52 17.22 -12.84
CA ALA A 260 -3.22 17.89 -12.83
C ALA A 260 -2.88 18.56 -14.20
N PRO A 261 -2.35 19.80 -14.20
CA PRO A 261 -2.26 20.59 -15.43
C PRO A 261 -1.14 20.06 -16.33
N PHE A 262 -1.46 19.76 -17.59
CA PHE A 262 -0.50 19.14 -18.51
C PHE A 262 0.67 20.08 -18.88
N ASP A 263 0.41 21.33 -19.27
CA ASP A 263 1.45 22.23 -19.79
C ASP A 263 2.54 22.57 -18.75
N PRO A 264 2.23 22.97 -17.49
CA PRO A 264 3.26 23.21 -16.47
C PRO A 264 4.04 21.95 -16.10
N LEU A 265 3.41 20.77 -16.15
CA LEU A 265 4.05 19.49 -15.86
C LEU A 265 4.99 19.01 -16.96
N THR A 266 4.82 19.50 -18.20
CA THR A 266 5.51 18.97 -19.37
C THR A 266 6.43 19.94 -20.09
N ASP A 267 6.60 21.18 -19.59
CA ASP A 267 7.53 22.17 -20.15
C ASP A 267 9.00 21.71 -20.07
N LYS A 268 9.49 21.07 -21.14
CA LYS A 268 10.87 20.53 -21.25
C LYS A 268 11.98 21.57 -21.04
N SER A 269 11.68 22.87 -21.10
CA SER A 269 12.67 23.94 -20.94
C SER A 269 12.88 24.38 -19.48
N ALA A 270 11.90 24.13 -18.61
CA ALA A 270 11.94 24.52 -17.21
C ALA A 270 12.56 23.43 -16.32
N ARG A 271 13.29 23.85 -15.28
CA ARG A 271 13.64 22.98 -14.16
C ARG A 271 12.35 22.67 -13.39
N ARG A 272 12.03 21.38 -13.24
CA ARG A 272 10.78 20.90 -12.60
C ARG A 272 11.05 19.68 -11.75
N ASP A 273 10.29 19.51 -10.67
CA ASP A 273 10.40 18.39 -9.73
C ASP A 273 9.11 17.55 -9.63
N THR A 274 8.29 17.65 -10.66
CA THR A 274 7.03 16.92 -10.80
C THR A 274 6.90 16.40 -12.23
N PHE A 275 6.24 15.25 -12.38
CA PHE A 275 6.07 14.53 -13.64
C PHE A 275 4.59 14.23 -13.87
N PHE A 276 4.21 13.95 -15.11
CA PHE A 276 2.84 13.64 -15.48
C PHE A 276 2.56 12.12 -15.51
N ASP A 277 1.35 11.71 -15.16
CA ASP A 277 0.83 10.35 -15.40
C ASP A 277 0.20 10.28 -16.80
N ALA A 278 0.91 9.68 -17.76
CA ALA A 278 0.45 9.63 -19.14
C ALA A 278 -0.76 8.68 -19.32
N PRO A 279 -1.69 8.96 -20.24
CA PRO A 279 -2.82 8.08 -20.53
C PRO A 279 -2.35 6.84 -21.31
N LEU A 280 -2.22 5.70 -20.62
CA LEU A 280 -1.69 4.45 -21.20
C LEU A 280 -2.57 3.90 -22.32
N ASP A 281 -3.88 4.12 -22.28
CA ASP A 281 -4.83 3.73 -23.32
C ASP A 281 -4.57 4.42 -24.68
N SER A 282 -3.89 5.58 -24.67
CA SER A 282 -3.42 6.26 -25.88
C SER A 282 -2.08 5.72 -26.42
N LEU A 283 -1.41 4.87 -25.65
CA LEU A 283 -0.11 4.31 -25.98
C LEU A 283 -0.29 2.85 -26.39
N TRP A 284 -0.24 2.58 -27.68
CA TRP A 284 -0.25 1.20 -28.17
C TRP A 284 0.65 1.05 -29.38
N LYS A 285 1.44 -0.02 -29.38
CA LYS A 285 2.23 -0.46 -30.52
C LYS A 285 2.07 -1.96 -30.68
N ASP A 286 1.98 -2.40 -31.92
CA ASP A 286 1.87 -3.83 -32.24
C ASP A 286 3.04 -4.60 -31.60
N PRO A 287 2.76 -5.50 -30.64
CA PRO A 287 3.81 -6.23 -29.93
C PRO A 287 4.47 -7.31 -30.79
N GLU A 288 3.91 -7.67 -31.96
CA GLU A 288 4.44 -8.69 -32.85
C GLU A 288 5.34 -8.12 -33.95
N VAL A 289 5.23 -6.82 -34.23
CA VAL A 289 6.05 -6.15 -35.26
C VAL A 289 7.40 -5.73 -34.69
N PRO A 290 8.54 -6.14 -35.26
CA PRO A 290 9.87 -5.71 -34.79
C PRO A 290 10.06 -4.20 -34.93
N ASP A 291 10.90 -3.62 -34.07
CA ASP A 291 11.31 -2.21 -34.16
C ASP A 291 12.21 -1.98 -35.40
N THR A 292 11.61 -1.97 -36.58
CA THR A 292 12.23 -1.55 -37.83
C THR A 292 12.01 -0.05 -37.94
N GLU A 293 13.08 0.74 -37.85
CA GLU A 293 13.11 2.21 -37.74
C GLU A 293 11.80 2.92 -38.08
N THR A 294 11.05 3.31 -37.05
CA THR A 294 9.82 4.09 -37.20
C THR A 294 10.03 5.48 -36.64
N VAL A 295 10.02 6.48 -37.52
CA VAL A 295 9.75 7.88 -37.16
C VAL A 295 8.55 7.88 -36.21
N ARG A 296 8.79 8.20 -34.94
CA ARG A 296 7.75 8.20 -33.90
C ARG A 296 6.85 9.40 -34.14
N PRO A 297 5.58 9.22 -34.55
CA PRO A 297 4.76 10.35 -34.98
C PRO A 297 4.44 11.33 -33.84
N TYR A 298 4.57 10.89 -32.58
CA TYR A 298 4.23 11.68 -31.39
C TYR A 298 5.18 11.41 -30.22
N ASP A 299 6.13 12.32 -29.96
CA ASP A 299 6.99 12.37 -28.76
C ASP A 299 6.33 13.14 -27.59
N TYR A 300 5.01 13.01 -27.48
CA TYR A 300 4.19 13.82 -26.58
C TYR A 300 4.42 13.44 -25.10
N TYR A 301 4.57 12.14 -24.83
CA TYR A 301 4.89 11.60 -23.50
C TYR A 301 6.19 10.80 -23.58
N ASN A 302 7.14 11.14 -22.72
CA ASN A 302 8.39 10.41 -22.57
C ASN A 302 8.97 10.64 -21.16
N ARG A 303 10.06 9.96 -20.81
CA ARG A 303 10.68 10.04 -19.47
C ARG A 303 11.00 11.46 -18.98
N THR A 304 11.12 12.47 -19.86
CA THR A 304 11.43 13.86 -19.46
C THR A 304 10.21 14.66 -18.98
N ASN A 305 9.00 14.19 -19.28
CA ASN A 305 7.77 14.87 -18.85
C ASN A 305 6.79 13.97 -18.09
N SER A 306 6.86 12.66 -18.32
CA SER A 306 6.01 11.66 -17.66
C SER A 306 6.84 10.61 -16.97
N PHE A 307 6.32 10.12 -15.84
CA PHE A 307 6.95 9.03 -15.09
C PHE A 307 6.14 7.74 -15.22
N TYR A 308 4.82 7.85 -14.98
CA TYR A 308 3.88 6.77 -15.21
C TYR A 308 3.19 6.90 -16.56
N ALA A 309 2.69 5.77 -17.03
CA ALA A 309 1.58 5.68 -17.95
C ALA A 309 0.52 4.77 -17.31
N SER A 310 -0.65 5.33 -17.01
CA SER A 310 -1.73 4.61 -16.32
C SER A 310 -3.03 4.61 -17.11
N THR A 311 -3.86 3.58 -16.91
CA THR A 311 -5.25 3.56 -17.38
C THR A 311 -6.13 2.61 -16.55
N SER A 312 -7.45 2.73 -16.69
CA SER A 312 -8.40 1.78 -16.11
C SER A 312 -8.25 0.44 -16.82
N PHE A 313 -7.98 -0.61 -16.05
CA PHE A 313 -8.03 -1.98 -16.54
C PHE A 313 -9.41 -2.29 -17.13
N LYS A 314 -10.46 -1.86 -16.42
CA LYS A 314 -11.85 -2.14 -16.80
C LYS A 314 -12.21 -1.50 -18.13
N GLU A 315 -11.84 -0.26 -18.37
CA GLU A 315 -12.18 0.45 -19.61
C GLU A 315 -11.25 0.06 -20.77
N ALA A 316 -9.95 -0.15 -20.51
CA ALA A 316 -8.98 -0.47 -21.56
C ALA A 316 -9.01 -1.95 -21.99
N ILE A 317 -9.20 -2.88 -21.03
CA ILE A 317 -9.09 -4.33 -21.26
C ILE A 317 -10.44 -5.04 -21.17
N GLY A 318 -11.37 -4.52 -20.36
CA GLY A 318 -12.68 -5.10 -20.17
C GLY A 318 -12.73 -6.23 -19.14
N PRO A 319 -13.89 -6.91 -19.00
CA PRO A 319 -14.09 -7.94 -17.98
C PRO A 319 -13.28 -9.20 -18.28
N VAL A 320 -12.73 -9.81 -17.22
CA VAL A 320 -12.06 -11.11 -17.30
C VAL A 320 -13.10 -12.22 -17.19
N SER A 321 -13.39 -12.89 -18.31
CA SER A 321 -14.37 -13.98 -18.38
C SER A 321 -13.68 -15.33 -18.23
N HIS A 322 -14.34 -16.32 -17.61
CA HIS A 322 -13.80 -17.69 -17.45
C HIS A 322 -12.50 -17.81 -16.64
N GLY A 323 -12.14 -16.78 -15.87
CA GLY A 323 -11.03 -16.83 -14.92
C GLY A 323 -9.64 -16.49 -15.50
N ALA A 324 -9.54 -16.16 -16.79
CA ALA A 324 -8.28 -15.82 -17.45
C ALA A 324 -8.48 -14.75 -18.53
N LEU A 325 -7.41 -14.03 -18.87
CA LEU A 325 -7.41 -13.06 -19.97
C LEU A 325 -7.48 -13.78 -21.32
N SER A 326 -8.24 -13.22 -22.27
CA SER A 326 -8.22 -13.69 -23.66
C SER A 326 -6.92 -13.29 -24.37
N GLU A 327 -6.65 -13.90 -25.53
CA GLU A 327 -5.50 -13.51 -26.36
C GLU A 327 -5.59 -12.04 -26.80
N ASP A 328 -6.77 -11.54 -27.17
CA ASP A 328 -6.97 -10.14 -27.54
C ASP A 328 -6.67 -9.18 -26.36
N GLN A 329 -7.06 -9.57 -25.14
CA GLN A 329 -6.77 -8.80 -23.93
C GLN A 329 -5.26 -8.77 -23.65
N LEU A 330 -4.59 -9.92 -23.76
CA LEU A 330 -3.13 -10.00 -23.63
C LEU A 330 -2.42 -9.20 -24.73
N LEU A 331 -2.89 -9.24 -25.98
CA LEU A 331 -2.33 -8.45 -27.08
C LEU A 331 -2.44 -6.95 -26.79
N THR A 332 -3.57 -6.51 -26.24
CA THR A 332 -3.77 -5.11 -25.83
C THR A 332 -2.80 -4.72 -24.73
N ILE A 333 -2.68 -5.53 -23.67
CA ILE A 333 -1.76 -5.30 -22.55
C ILE A 333 -0.31 -5.23 -23.05
N ARG A 334 0.12 -6.21 -23.84
CA ARG A 334 1.49 -6.27 -24.39
C ARG A 334 1.81 -5.06 -25.27
N GLY A 335 0.86 -4.65 -26.10
CA GLY A 335 1.06 -3.48 -26.97
C GLY A 335 1.14 -2.16 -26.19
N GLN A 336 0.35 -2.03 -25.12
CA GLN A 336 0.40 -0.89 -24.20
C GLN A 336 1.72 -0.84 -23.43
N ILE A 337 2.12 -1.96 -22.82
CA ILE A 337 3.38 -2.10 -22.11
C ILE A 337 4.55 -1.76 -23.03
N ARG A 338 4.56 -2.34 -24.23
CA ARG A 338 5.63 -2.12 -25.21
C ARG A 338 5.77 -0.66 -25.58
N GLU A 339 4.68 0.03 -25.90
CA GLU A 339 4.75 1.44 -26.30
C GLU A 339 5.21 2.33 -25.13
N ALA A 340 4.69 2.11 -23.93
CA ALA A 340 5.10 2.85 -22.72
C ALA A 340 6.58 2.64 -22.38
N HIS A 341 7.06 1.39 -22.36
CA HIS A 341 8.46 1.07 -22.11
C HIS A 341 9.39 1.65 -23.17
N SER A 342 8.96 1.66 -24.43
CA SER A 342 9.73 2.26 -25.52
C SER A 342 9.92 3.79 -25.38
N ARG A 343 9.12 4.43 -24.51
CA ARG A 343 9.18 5.86 -24.14
C ARG A 343 9.81 6.10 -22.76
N GLY A 344 10.24 5.04 -22.08
CA GLY A 344 10.82 5.07 -20.75
C GLY A 344 9.82 5.35 -19.63
N LEU A 345 8.53 5.01 -19.84
CA LEU A 345 7.44 5.20 -18.88
C LEU A 345 7.16 3.89 -18.14
N LYS A 346 6.76 4.01 -16.87
CA LYS A 346 6.36 2.88 -16.02
C LYS A 346 4.85 2.63 -16.12
N VAL A 347 4.46 1.40 -16.36
CA VAL A 347 3.07 1.00 -16.61
C VAL A 347 2.33 0.70 -15.30
N ARG A 348 1.09 1.18 -15.19
CA ARG A 348 0.17 0.85 -14.09
C ARG A 348 -1.26 0.72 -14.60
N TYR A 349 -2.00 -0.28 -14.11
CA TYR A 349 -3.44 -0.40 -14.34
C TYR A 349 -4.20 -0.20 -13.04
N TRP A 350 -5.20 0.69 -13.01
CA TRP A 350 -6.14 0.84 -11.90
C TRP A 350 -7.47 0.13 -12.21
N GLU A 351 -8.38 0.05 -11.24
CA GLU A 351 -9.67 -0.65 -11.42
C GLU A 351 -9.56 -2.16 -11.76
N THR A 352 -8.49 -2.83 -11.33
CA THR A 352 -8.40 -4.29 -11.46
C THR A 352 -9.43 -4.98 -10.56
N PRO A 353 -10.06 -6.10 -10.98
CA PRO A 353 -10.98 -6.86 -10.14
C PRO A 353 -10.40 -7.24 -8.77
N ASN A 354 -11.06 -6.78 -7.70
CA ASN A 354 -10.69 -7.12 -6.31
C ASN A 354 -11.34 -8.43 -5.81
N TRP A 355 -12.39 -8.90 -6.47
CA TRP A 355 -13.11 -10.12 -6.11
C TRP A 355 -13.61 -10.84 -7.37
N PRO A 356 -13.62 -12.19 -7.41
CA PRO A 356 -13.12 -13.13 -6.39
C PRO A 356 -11.61 -13.07 -6.17
N ILE A 357 -11.13 -13.41 -4.96
CA ILE A 357 -9.70 -13.36 -4.59
C ILE A 357 -8.84 -14.21 -5.54
N ALA A 358 -9.32 -15.37 -5.97
CA ALA A 358 -8.61 -16.23 -6.93
C ALA A 358 -8.40 -15.52 -8.28
N LEU A 359 -9.42 -14.81 -8.77
CA LEU A 359 -9.33 -14.03 -10.01
C LEU A 359 -8.35 -12.86 -9.85
N ARG A 360 -8.47 -12.10 -8.75
CA ARG A 360 -7.56 -11.00 -8.42
C ARG A 360 -6.11 -11.47 -8.43
N ASN A 361 -5.79 -12.53 -7.67
CA ASN A 361 -4.43 -13.03 -7.55
C ASN A 361 -3.90 -13.58 -8.89
N SER A 362 -4.74 -14.29 -9.65
CA SER A 362 -4.36 -14.76 -10.99
C SER A 362 -4.05 -13.59 -11.94
N LEU A 363 -4.90 -12.56 -11.94
CA LEU A 363 -4.69 -11.38 -12.77
C LEU A 363 -3.43 -10.62 -12.37
N TRP A 364 -3.21 -10.40 -11.08
CA TRP A 364 -2.01 -9.75 -10.56
C TRP A 364 -0.74 -10.50 -11.01
N HIS A 365 -0.73 -11.82 -10.88
CA HIS A 365 0.39 -12.64 -11.35
C HIS A 365 0.61 -12.49 -12.87
N THR A 366 -0.46 -12.50 -13.67
CA THR A 366 -0.35 -12.29 -15.11
C THR A 366 0.18 -10.90 -15.46
N LEU A 367 -0.33 -9.84 -14.84
CA LEU A 367 0.12 -8.47 -15.10
C LEU A 367 1.61 -8.28 -14.77
N VAL A 368 2.06 -8.80 -13.63
CA VAL A 368 3.49 -8.78 -13.26
C VAL A 368 4.32 -9.58 -14.28
N THR A 369 3.85 -10.77 -14.68
CA THR A 369 4.54 -11.62 -15.67
C THR A 369 4.64 -10.95 -17.04
N GLU A 370 3.63 -10.21 -17.46
CA GLU A 370 3.61 -9.47 -18.73
C GLU A 370 4.46 -8.17 -18.67
N GLY A 371 4.95 -7.77 -17.49
CA GLY A 371 5.88 -6.66 -17.34
C GLY A 371 5.25 -5.33 -16.90
N VAL A 372 4.10 -5.35 -16.23
CA VAL A 372 3.58 -4.16 -15.55
C VAL A 372 4.57 -3.74 -14.46
N ASP A 373 4.98 -2.46 -14.48
CA ASP A 373 6.00 -1.95 -13.56
C ASP A 373 5.50 -1.75 -12.14
N ILE A 374 4.22 -1.42 -11.98
CA ILE A 374 3.61 -1.10 -10.68
C ILE A 374 2.19 -1.68 -10.63
N LEU A 375 1.94 -2.54 -9.64
CA LEU A 375 0.61 -3.08 -9.38
C LEU A 375 -0.20 -2.11 -8.53
N ASN A 376 -1.39 -1.73 -8.98
CA ASN A 376 -2.33 -0.95 -8.18
C ASN A 376 -3.04 -1.85 -7.16
N VAL A 377 -2.87 -1.60 -5.86
CA VAL A 377 -3.36 -2.51 -4.80
C VAL A 377 -4.16 -1.79 -3.71
N ASP A 378 -5.31 -2.36 -3.37
CA ASP A 378 -6.05 -2.01 -2.16
C ASP A 378 -5.66 -2.93 -0.98
N ASP A 379 -5.38 -4.20 -1.25
CA ASP A 379 -4.98 -5.22 -0.26
C ASP A 379 -3.46 -5.32 -0.15
N LEU A 380 -2.90 -4.53 0.78
CA LEU A 380 -1.45 -4.47 1.01
C LEU A 380 -0.86 -5.78 1.53
N HIS A 381 -1.62 -6.53 2.35
CA HIS A 381 -1.14 -7.80 2.89
C HIS A 381 -0.97 -8.81 1.77
N ALA A 382 -1.99 -8.97 0.93
CA ALA A 382 -1.91 -9.88 -0.21
C ALA A 382 -0.79 -9.48 -1.19
N ALA A 383 -0.59 -8.17 -1.42
CA ALA A 383 0.51 -7.68 -2.27
C ALA A 383 1.89 -8.04 -1.70
N SER A 384 2.06 -7.96 -0.37
CA SER A 384 3.31 -8.32 0.31
C SER A 384 3.64 -9.82 0.29
N GLU A 385 2.64 -10.68 0.01
CA GLU A 385 2.80 -12.14 -0.10
C GLU A 385 2.98 -12.62 -1.54
N LEU A 386 2.88 -11.73 -2.54
CA LEU A 386 3.13 -12.08 -3.93
C LEU A 386 4.60 -12.43 -4.16
N VAL A 387 4.82 -13.32 -5.13
CA VAL A 387 6.14 -13.53 -5.72
C VAL A 387 6.31 -12.49 -6.81
N TRP A 388 7.15 -11.49 -6.54
CA TRP A 388 7.44 -10.35 -7.41
C TRP A 388 8.57 -10.62 -8.40
#